data_AF-A0A1M6RK37-F1
#
_entry.id   AF-A0A1M6RK37-F1
#
_cell.length_a   1.000
_cell.length_b   1.000
_cell.length_c   1.000
_cell.angle_alpha   90.00
_cell.angle_beta   90.00
_cell.angle_gamma   90.00
#
_symmetry.space_group_name_H-M   'P 1'
#
loop_
_entity.id
_entity.type
_entity.pdbx_description
1 polymer ?
#
loop_
_entity_poly.entity_id
_entity_poly.type
_entity_poly.pdbx_seq_one_letter_code
_entity_poly.pdbx_strand_id
1 'polypeptide(L)'
;MNTKRTNDNFDNEEYNKFSKYERAKTKVASIKRFYNHVLVFLIINIILYFLRHKFVFILVSENALGNPEFLDWINWNVYGTTIVWGFILAIHALIVFSNISGYMKRWEEREIQKHINSYND
;
A
#
# COMPACT_ATOMS: atom_id res chain seq x y z
N MET A 1 24.12 -30.99 -34.13
CA MET A 1 24.38 -29.54 -34.02
C MET A 1 23.12 -28.68 -33.77
N ASN A 2 21.89 -29.23 -33.88
CA ASN A 2 20.64 -28.49 -33.65
C ASN A 2 20.13 -28.52 -32.19
N THR A 3 20.50 -29.56 -31.43
CA THR A 3 19.98 -29.82 -30.08
C THR A 3 20.41 -28.78 -29.03
N LYS A 4 21.57 -28.13 -29.22
CA LYS A 4 22.02 -27.06 -28.32
C LYS A 4 21.09 -25.85 -28.48
N ARG A 5 20.95 -25.35 -29.72
CA ARG A 5 20.09 -24.20 -30.05
C ARG A 5 18.63 -24.34 -29.59
N THR A 6 18.08 -25.56 -29.63
CA THR A 6 16.71 -25.82 -29.15
C THR A 6 16.59 -25.75 -27.63
N ASN A 7 17.60 -26.24 -26.91
CA ASN A 7 17.62 -26.20 -25.44
C ASN A 7 17.79 -24.76 -24.96
N ASP A 8 18.68 -24.00 -25.60
CA ASP A 8 18.89 -22.59 -25.30
C ASP A 8 17.57 -21.80 -25.41
N ASN A 9 16.79 -22.01 -26.48
CA ASN A 9 15.52 -21.32 -26.67
C ASN A 9 14.45 -21.77 -25.66
N PHE A 10 14.43 -23.06 -25.33
CA PHE A 10 13.48 -23.62 -24.36
C PHE A 10 13.73 -23.07 -22.94
N ASP A 11 15.00 -23.04 -22.52
CA ASP A 11 15.43 -22.49 -21.23
C ASP A 11 15.10 -21.00 -21.12
N ASN A 12 15.28 -20.23 -22.21
CA ASN A 12 14.95 -18.81 -22.28
C ASN A 12 13.44 -18.55 -22.20
N GLU A 13 12.61 -19.37 -22.86
CA GLU A 13 11.15 -19.23 -22.79
C GLU A 13 10.60 -19.57 -21.40
N GLU A 14 11.11 -20.64 -20.78
CA GLU A 14 10.71 -21.04 -19.43
C GLU A 14 11.13 -19.98 -18.40
N TYR A 15 12.35 -19.45 -18.50
CA TYR A 15 12.84 -18.36 -17.67
C TYR A 15 12.00 -17.08 -17.83
N ASN A 16 11.63 -16.72 -19.07
CA ASN A 16 10.79 -15.55 -19.34
C ASN A 16 9.38 -15.73 -18.76
N LYS A 17 8.81 -16.93 -18.85
CA LYS A 17 7.49 -17.27 -18.32
C LYS A 17 7.48 -17.26 -16.79
N PHE A 18 8.52 -17.81 -16.16
CA PHE A 18 8.70 -17.77 -14.70
C PHE A 18 8.83 -16.33 -14.20
N SER A 19 9.66 -15.51 -14.84
CA SER A 19 9.83 -14.08 -14.55
C SER A 19 8.52 -13.28 -14.67
N LYS A 20 7.74 -13.53 -15.72
CA LYS A 20 6.42 -12.90 -15.91
C LYS A 20 5.43 -13.29 -14.81
N TYR A 21 5.39 -14.58 -14.44
CA TYR A 21 4.53 -15.09 -13.38
C TYR A 21 4.90 -14.48 -12.02
N GLU A 22 6.19 -14.37 -11.72
CA GLU A 22 6.68 -13.84 -10.45
C GLU A 22 6.41 -12.33 -10.30
N ARG A 23 6.50 -11.58 -11.40
CA ARG A 23 6.07 -10.17 -11.48
C ARG A 23 4.57 -10.00 -11.25
N ALA A 24 3.75 -10.89 -11.81
CA ALA A 24 2.31 -10.86 -11.57
C ALA A 24 1.96 -11.20 -10.12
N LYS A 25 2.62 -12.21 -9.55
CA LYS A 25 2.43 -12.65 -8.16
C LYS A 25 2.80 -11.57 -7.16
N THR A 26 3.93 -10.90 -7.35
CA THR A 26 4.36 -9.78 -6.50
C THR A 26 3.41 -8.59 -6.57
N LYS A 27 2.87 -8.27 -7.75
CA LYS A 27 1.85 -7.22 -7.92
C LYS A 27 0.53 -7.55 -7.22
N VAL A 28 0.06 -8.79 -7.28
CA VAL A 28 -1.14 -9.21 -6.54
C VAL A 28 -0.89 -9.17 -5.03
N ALA A 29 0.29 -9.57 -4.57
CA ALA A 29 0.65 -9.56 -3.15
C ALA A 29 0.74 -8.13 -2.57
N SER A 30 1.23 -7.15 -3.33
CA SER A 30 1.26 -5.74 -2.90
C SER A 30 -0.14 -5.14 -2.82
N ILE A 31 -0.99 -5.40 -3.81
CA ILE A 31 -2.40 -5.00 -3.81
C ILE A 31 -3.13 -5.60 -2.61
N LYS A 32 -2.93 -6.91 -2.33
CA LYS A 32 -3.56 -7.58 -1.17
C LYS A 32 -3.14 -6.95 0.16
N ARG A 33 -1.87 -6.57 0.32
CA ARG A 33 -1.38 -5.87 1.51
C ARG A 33 -1.99 -4.48 1.66
N PHE A 34 -2.16 -3.75 0.56
CA PHE A 34 -2.83 -2.46 0.56
C PHE A 34 -4.29 -2.58 1.00
N TYR A 35 -5.04 -3.54 0.45
CA TYR A 35 -6.43 -3.79 0.86
C TYR A 35 -6.58 -4.03 2.36
N ASN A 36 -5.63 -4.71 3.00
CA ASN A 36 -5.66 -4.89 4.45
C ASN A 36 -5.56 -3.56 5.21
N HIS A 37 -4.73 -2.61 4.74
CA HIS A 37 -4.62 -1.27 5.34
C HIS A 37 -5.91 -0.47 5.13
N VAL A 38 -6.50 -0.53 3.94
CA VAL A 38 -7.80 0.13 3.67
C VAL A 38 -8.91 -0.47 4.53
N LEU A 39 -8.93 -1.79 4.69
CA LEU A 39 -9.91 -2.50 5.51
C LEU A 39 -9.83 -2.06 6.98
N VAL A 40 -8.62 -2.04 7.56
CA VAL A 40 -8.41 -1.56 8.93
C VAL A 40 -8.83 -0.10 9.07
N PHE A 41 -8.46 0.76 8.11
CA PHE A 41 -8.88 2.17 8.11
C PHE A 41 -10.41 2.29 8.09
N LEU A 42 -11.10 1.53 7.23
CA LEU A 42 -12.56 1.55 7.14
C LEU A 42 -13.22 1.07 8.44
N ILE A 43 -12.74 -0.03 9.02
CA ILE A 43 -13.24 -0.57 10.30
C ILE A 43 -13.07 0.46 11.42
N ILE A 44 -11.89 1.05 11.55
CA ILE A 44 -11.58 2.09 12.55
C ILE A 44 -12.52 3.29 12.35
N ASN A 45 -12.70 3.78 11.12
CA ASN A 45 -13.60 4.90 10.82
C ASN A 45 -15.06 4.59 11.19
N ILE A 46 -15.56 3.39 10.85
CA ILE A 46 -16.91 2.96 11.21
C ILE A 46 -17.07 2.90 12.74
N ILE A 47 -16.10 2.30 13.44
CA ILE A 47 -16.10 2.22 14.90
C ILE A 47 -16.10 3.63 15.50
N LEU A 48 -15.24 4.54 15.04
CA LEU A 48 -15.19 5.91 15.53
C LEU A 48 -16.51 6.66 15.29
N TYR A 49 -17.10 6.51 14.11
CA TYR A 49 -18.37 7.15 13.80
C TYR A 49 -19.50 6.60 14.68
N PHE A 50 -19.53 5.29 14.90
CA PHE A 50 -20.53 4.62 15.73
C PHE A 50 -20.34 4.96 17.22
N LEU A 51 -19.08 4.98 17.69
CA LEU A 51 -18.72 5.35 19.04
C LEU A 51 -19.08 6.81 19.31
N ARG A 52 -18.83 7.73 18.36
CA ARG A 52 -19.28 9.13 18.43
C ARG A 52 -20.80 9.20 18.55
N HIS A 53 -21.56 8.55 17.66
CA HIS A 53 -23.02 8.59 17.72
C HIS A 53 -23.56 8.07 19.05
N LYS A 54 -22.99 6.97 19.56
CA LYS A 54 -23.36 6.44 20.87
C LYS A 54 -22.94 7.34 22.03
N PHE A 55 -21.73 7.90 22.00
CA PHE A 55 -21.26 8.84 23.01
C PHE A 55 -22.11 10.11 23.04
N VAL A 56 -22.35 10.72 21.88
CA VAL A 56 -23.21 11.91 21.77
C VAL A 56 -24.63 11.59 22.22
N PHE A 57 -25.20 10.47 21.81
CA PHE A 57 -26.54 10.06 22.24
C PHE A 57 -26.63 9.82 23.76
N ILE A 58 -25.65 9.15 24.35
CA ILE A 58 -25.55 8.91 25.80
C ILE A 58 -25.35 10.23 26.57
N LEU A 59 -24.39 11.06 26.15
CA LEU A 59 -24.05 12.33 26.80
C LEU A 59 -25.13 13.41 26.65
N VAL A 60 -25.89 13.40 25.55
CA VAL A 60 -27.05 14.29 25.37
C VAL A 60 -28.25 13.81 26.20
N SER A 61 -28.33 12.52 26.53
CA SER A 61 -29.39 11.97 27.39
C SER A 61 -29.12 12.19 28.88
N GLU A 62 -27.85 12.18 29.30
CA GLU A 62 -27.44 12.45 30.67
C GLU A 62 -26.96 13.89 30.78
N ASN A 63 -27.86 14.80 31.09
CA ASN A 63 -27.53 16.15 31.53
C ASN A 63 -26.51 16.10 32.69
N ALA A 64 -25.20 16.20 32.42
CA ALA A 64 -24.12 16.76 33.25
C ALA A 64 -22.76 16.02 33.10
N LEU A 65 -21.68 16.81 33.01
CA LEU A 65 -20.29 16.45 33.36
C LEU A 65 -19.50 15.50 32.43
N GLY A 66 -19.00 16.07 31.34
CA GLY A 66 -17.68 15.71 30.83
C GLY A 66 -16.98 17.00 30.45
N ASN A 67 -15.88 17.35 31.12
CA ASN A 67 -15.16 18.61 30.91
C ASN A 67 -15.04 18.92 29.40
N PRO A 68 -15.51 20.07 28.89
CA PRO A 68 -15.50 20.39 27.46
C PRO A 68 -14.12 20.22 26.82
N GLU A 69 -13.04 20.48 27.58
CA GLU A 69 -11.66 20.23 27.11
C GLU A 69 -11.38 18.76 26.80
N PHE A 70 -11.96 17.81 27.53
CA PHE A 70 -11.75 16.39 27.30
C PHE A 70 -12.47 15.91 26.04
N LEU A 71 -13.68 16.42 25.79
CA LEU A 71 -14.42 16.16 24.55
C LEU A 71 -13.73 16.77 23.34
N ASP A 72 -13.22 17.99 23.47
CA ASP A 72 -12.44 18.64 22.42
C ASP A 72 -11.12 17.92 22.14
N TRP A 73 -10.42 17.46 23.17
CA TRP A 73 -9.21 16.65 23.01
C TRP A 73 -9.49 15.34 22.27
N ILE A 74 -10.55 14.59 22.64
CA ILE A 74 -10.95 13.37 21.92
C ILE A 74 -11.30 13.69 20.47
N ASN A 75 -12.12 14.72 20.23
CA ASN A 75 -12.52 15.11 18.88
C ASN A 75 -11.29 15.46 18.02
N TRP A 76 -10.35 16.25 18.54
CA TRP A 76 -9.16 16.66 17.81
C TRP A 76 -8.28 15.46 17.47
N ASN A 77 -8.06 14.54 18.40
CA ASN A 77 -7.29 13.33 18.16
C ASN A 77 -7.97 12.40 17.15
N VAL A 78 -9.29 12.26 17.24
CA VAL A 78 -10.10 11.49 16.29
C VAL A 78 -10.00 12.07 14.88
N TYR A 79 -10.33 13.34 14.68
CA TYR A 79 -10.31 13.96 13.36
C TYR A 79 -8.89 14.08 12.82
N GLY A 80 -7.93 14.48 13.65
CA GLY A 80 -6.52 14.60 13.26
C GLY A 80 -5.93 13.27 12.83
N THR A 81 -6.14 12.21 13.61
CA THR A 81 -5.66 10.86 13.26
C THR A 81 -6.30 10.39 11.96
N THR A 82 -7.61 10.59 11.80
CA THR A 82 -8.33 10.14 10.59
C THR A 82 -7.85 10.88 9.34
N ILE A 83 -7.61 12.19 9.43
CA ILE A 83 -7.11 13.01 8.31
C ILE A 83 -5.68 12.60 7.94
N VAL A 84 -4.79 12.47 8.92
CA VAL A 84 -3.39 12.07 8.68
C VAL A 84 -3.33 10.67 8.09
N TRP A 85 -4.06 9.71 8.66
CA TRP A 85 -4.12 8.35 8.12
C TRP A 85 -4.76 8.31 6.73
N GLY A 86 -5.79 9.13 6.48
CA GLY A 86 -6.38 9.28 5.14
C GLY A 86 -5.36 9.76 4.12
N PHE A 87 -4.52 10.74 4.48
CA PHE A 87 -3.43 11.22 3.64
C PHE A 87 -2.37 10.15 3.35
N ILE A 88 -1.94 9.42 4.39
CA ILE A 88 -0.99 8.30 4.25
C ILE A 88 -1.57 7.22 3.33
N LEU A 89 -2.85 6.88 3.51
CA LEU A 89 -3.54 5.88 2.69
C LEU A 89 -3.64 6.33 1.23
N ALA A 90 -3.92 7.61 0.98
CA ALA A 90 -3.98 8.17 -0.37
C ALA A 90 -2.61 8.11 -1.07
N ILE A 91 -1.53 8.48 -0.38
CA ILE A 91 -0.17 8.35 -0.90
C ILE A 91 0.18 6.88 -1.17
N HIS A 92 -0.17 5.97 -0.25
CA HIS A 92 0.08 4.54 -0.42
C HIS A 92 -0.71 3.95 -1.59
N ALA A 93 -1.96 4.40 -1.80
CA ALA A 93 -2.77 4.04 -2.94
C ALA A 93 -2.11 4.49 -4.25
N LEU A 94 -1.65 5.74 -4.29
CA LEU A 94 -0.89 6.25 -5.44
C LEU A 94 0.36 5.40 -5.70
N ILE A 95 1.11 4.99 -4.68
CA ILE A 95 2.31 4.16 -4.87
C ILE A 95 1.97 2.74 -5.36
N VAL A 96 0.91 2.11 -4.83
CA VAL A 96 0.53 0.73 -5.15
C VAL A 96 -0.14 0.63 -6.51
N PHE A 97 -0.98 1.60 -6.88
CA PHE A 97 -1.69 1.62 -8.16
C PHE A 97 -0.90 2.34 -9.26
N SER A 98 -0.04 3.29 -8.93
CA SER A 98 0.89 3.85 -9.91
C SER A 98 1.95 2.83 -10.26
N ASN A 99 2.26 2.73 -11.55
CA ASN A 99 3.32 1.87 -12.06
C ASN A 99 4.74 2.39 -11.71
N ILE A 100 4.86 3.24 -10.68
CA ILE A 100 6.12 3.73 -10.12
C ILE A 100 7.05 2.57 -9.78
N SER A 101 6.54 1.47 -9.23
CA SER A 101 7.36 0.26 -9.02
C SER A 101 7.98 -0.27 -10.32
N GLY A 102 7.26 -0.26 -11.44
CA GLY A 102 7.77 -0.71 -12.74
C GLY A 102 8.74 0.29 -13.38
N TYR A 103 8.43 1.59 -13.33
CA TYR A 103 9.31 2.64 -13.85
C TYR A 103 10.60 2.79 -13.03
N MET A 104 10.50 2.71 -11.71
CA MET A 104 11.65 2.75 -10.80
C MET A 104 12.54 1.54 -11.01
N LYS A 105 11.96 0.33 -11.09
CA LYS A 105 12.73 -0.89 -11.36
C LYS A 105 13.44 -0.83 -12.72
N ARG A 106 12.79 -0.29 -13.77
CA ARG A 106 13.43 -0.06 -15.09
C ARG A 106 14.49 1.03 -15.07
N TRP A 107 14.39 2.01 -14.17
CA TRP A 107 15.43 3.01 -13.98
C TRP A 107 16.63 2.39 -13.25
N GLU A 108 16.38 1.64 -12.18
CA GLU A 108 17.38 0.95 -11.38
C GLU A 108 18.16 -0.07 -12.22
N GLU A 109 17.46 -0.86 -13.04
CA GLU A 109 18.05 -1.84 -13.95
C GLU A 109 18.92 -1.19 -15.05
N ARG A 110 18.60 0.05 -15.45
CA ARG A 110 19.43 0.84 -16.38
C ARG A 110 20.71 1.35 -15.72
N GLU A 111 20.63 1.82 -14.48
CA GLU A 111 21.83 2.29 -13.77
C GLU A 111 22.76 1.13 -13.41
N ILE A 112 22.21 -0.01 -12.98
CA ILE A 112 23.01 -1.23 -12.74
C ILE A 112 23.73 -1.68 -14.01
N GLN A 113 23.05 -1.69 -15.17
CA GLN A 113 23.69 -2.00 -16.46
C GLN A 113 24.81 -1.02 -16.82
N LYS A 114 24.64 0.27 -16.53
CA LYS A 114 25.72 1.26 -16.76
C LYS A 114 26.95 0.94 -15.91
N HIS A 115 26.75 0.63 -14.63
CA HIS A 115 27.85 0.32 -13.71
C HIS A 115 28.57 -1.00 -14.07
N ILE A 116 27.85 -2.03 -14.49
CA ILE A 116 28.43 -3.30 -14.93
C ILE A 116 29.24 -3.10 -16.21
N ASN A 117 28.70 -2.37 -17.20
CA ASN A 117 29.40 -2.11 -18.45
C ASN A 117 30.64 -1.23 -18.23
N SER A 118 30.57 -0.22 -17.34
CA SER A 118 31.73 0.62 -17.01
C SER A 118 32.85 -0.09 -16.26
N TYR A 119 32.61 -1.28 -15.72
CA TYR A 119 33.62 -2.08 -15.00
C TYR A 119 34.27 -3.14 -15.90
N ASN A 120 33.69 -3.41 -17.08
CA ASN A 120 34.16 -4.39 -18.05
C ASN A 120 34.93 -3.76 -19.23
N ASP A 121 35.15 -2.43 -19.20
CA ASP A 121 36.03 -1.66 -20.09
C ASP A 121 37.28 -1.20 -19.29
#